data_AF-A0A4V6PT37-F1
#
_entry.id   AF-A0A4V6PT37-F1
#
_cell.length_a   1.000
_cell.length_b   1.000
_cell.length_c   1.000
_cell.angle_alpha   90.00
_cell.angle_beta   90.00
_cell.angle_gamma   90.00
#
_symmetry.space_group_name_H-M   'P 1'
#
loop_
_entity.id
_entity.type
_entity.pdbx_description
1 polymer ?
#
loop_
_entity_poly.entity_id
_entity_poly.type
_entity_poly.pdbx_seq_one_letter_code
_entity_poly.pdbx_strand_id
1 'polypeptide(L)'
;MPIDGVENADLSAPDVSFEGLVATMPASVRDVFPPGGWKLGKLWALELKVEPIEVADLIWLFDLPLWPLNGERFKVTPNQVTETPMNYRDHYQRVMDADLDFPIHLVAYRGRLVVLDGVHRLLKAHFLRRRWIEAKTATAAQLQLCTGP
;
A
#
# COMPACT_ATOMS: atom_id res chain seq x y z
N MET A 1 18.68 -21.29 -0.06
CA MET A 1 19.41 -20.47 -1.05
C MET A 1 18.94 -19.03 -0.87
N PRO A 2 19.85 -18.06 -0.71
CA PRO A 2 19.44 -16.66 -0.70
C PRO A 2 18.99 -16.30 -2.12
N ILE A 3 17.79 -15.73 -2.25
CA ILE A 3 17.32 -15.13 -3.49
C ILE A 3 17.97 -13.74 -3.59
N ASP A 4 19.21 -13.72 -4.05
CA ASP A 4 19.87 -12.50 -4.48
C ASP A 4 19.20 -11.98 -5.76
N GLY A 5 18.77 -10.71 -5.76
CA GLY A 5 18.55 -9.96 -6.99
C GLY A 5 17.11 -9.72 -7.45
N VAL A 6 16.13 -9.56 -6.55
CA VAL A 6 14.92 -8.80 -6.91
C VAL A 6 15.18 -7.34 -6.52
N GLU A 7 15.74 -6.58 -7.45
CA GLU A 7 15.83 -5.13 -7.34
C GLU A 7 14.38 -4.58 -7.29
N ASN A 8 13.88 -4.41 -6.07
CA ASN A 8 12.52 -3.97 -5.80
C ASN A 8 12.38 -2.54 -6.34
N ALA A 9 11.47 -2.30 -7.29
CA ALA A 9 11.17 -0.95 -7.76
C ALA A 9 10.65 0.00 -6.65
N ASP A 10 10.24 -0.54 -5.49
CA ASP A 10 9.97 0.21 -4.24
C ASP A 10 11.21 0.79 -3.58
N LEU A 11 12.38 0.16 -3.81
CA LEU A 11 13.69 0.59 -3.33
C LEU A 11 14.38 1.56 -4.29
N SER A 12 13.74 1.93 -5.41
CA SER A 12 14.33 2.91 -6.33
C SER A 12 14.42 4.29 -5.69
N ALA A 13 13.49 4.62 -4.79
CA ALA A 13 13.55 5.84 -4.02
C ALA A 13 14.46 5.66 -2.80
N PRO A 14 15.41 6.57 -2.54
CA PRO A 14 16.32 6.46 -1.41
C PRO A 14 15.55 6.38 -0.08
N ASP A 15 16.12 5.66 0.88
CA ASP A 15 15.64 5.71 2.25
C ASP A 15 15.76 7.15 2.77
N VAL A 16 14.63 7.69 3.22
CA VAL A 16 14.53 9.05 3.76
C VAL A 16 14.06 9.00 5.21
N SER A 17 14.44 10.00 5.99
CA SER A 17 13.83 10.21 7.31
C SER A 17 12.32 10.39 7.16
N PHE A 18 11.57 10.16 8.24
CA PHE A 18 10.13 10.41 8.24
C PHE A 18 9.80 11.85 7.83
N GLU A 19 10.61 12.82 8.26
CA GLU A 19 10.48 14.21 7.85
C GLU A 19 10.68 14.40 6.34
N GLY A 20 11.71 13.77 5.76
CA GLY A 20 11.94 13.79 4.31
C GLY A 20 10.82 13.11 3.50
N LEU A 21 10.23 12.04 4.04
CA LEU A 21 9.05 11.40 3.45
C LEU A 21 7.86 12.36 3.44
N VAL A 22 7.58 13.01 4.58
CA VAL A 22 6.47 13.97 4.70
C VAL A 22 6.66 15.16 3.77
N ALA A 23 7.89 15.66 3.64
CA ALA A 23 8.22 16.80 2.77
C ALA A 23 7.91 16.53 1.29
N THR A 24 8.08 15.29 0.83
CA THR A 24 7.81 14.89 -0.56
C THR A 24 6.39 14.37 -0.79
N MET A 25 5.63 14.13 0.29
CA MET A 25 4.27 13.60 0.23
C MET A 25 3.26 14.68 -0.23
N PRO A 26 2.51 14.45 -1.32
CA PRO A 26 1.44 15.35 -1.76
C PRO A 26 0.35 15.49 -0.70
N ALA A 27 -0.31 16.65 -0.64
CA ALA A 27 -1.41 16.90 0.31
C ALA A 27 -2.54 15.86 0.17
N SER A 28 -2.87 15.46 -1.06
CA SER A 28 -3.88 14.42 -1.33
C SER A 28 -3.58 13.07 -0.67
N VAL A 29 -2.30 12.72 -0.50
CA VAL A 29 -1.88 11.54 0.24
C VAL A 29 -1.83 11.86 1.74
N ARG A 30 -1.22 12.97 2.13
CA ARG A 30 -1.04 13.35 3.53
C ARG A 30 -2.36 13.47 4.31
N ASP A 31 -3.41 13.96 3.68
CA ASP A 31 -4.72 14.18 4.31
C ASP A 31 -5.51 12.87 4.52
N VAL A 32 -5.14 11.83 3.77
CA VAL A 32 -5.79 10.52 3.77
C VAL A 32 -5.18 9.58 4.82
N PHE A 33 -3.87 9.61 4.99
CA PHE A 33 -3.19 8.66 5.88
C PHE A 33 -3.13 9.19 7.33
N PRO A 34 -3.15 8.29 8.33
CA PRO A 34 -2.90 8.69 9.71
C PRO A 34 -1.56 9.42 9.85
N PRO A 35 -1.48 10.42 10.75
CA PRO A 35 -0.21 11.09 11.01
C PRO A 35 0.76 10.11 11.68
N GLY A 36 1.99 10.05 11.17
CA GLY A 36 3.02 9.14 11.66
C GLY A 36 3.29 7.97 10.71
N GLY A 37 4.50 7.42 10.79
CA GLY A 37 4.88 6.21 10.04
C GLY A 37 4.63 4.94 10.87
N TRP A 38 4.50 3.81 10.19
CA TRP A 38 4.45 2.48 10.80
C TRP A 38 5.57 1.60 10.27
N LYS A 39 5.97 0.59 11.04
CA LYS A 39 6.89 -0.46 10.62
C LYS A 39 6.09 -1.68 10.17
N LEU A 40 6.34 -2.17 8.95
CA LEU A 40 5.63 -3.33 8.40
C LEU A 40 5.74 -4.56 9.29
N GLY A 41 6.93 -4.86 9.82
CA GLY A 41 7.10 -6.01 10.73
C GLY A 41 6.24 -5.92 11.99
N LYS A 42 6.09 -4.72 12.58
CA LYS A 42 5.20 -4.52 13.74
C LYS A 42 3.72 -4.58 13.35
N LEU A 43 3.35 -4.05 12.18
CA LEU A 43 1.99 -4.12 11.65
C LEU A 43 1.56 -5.57 11.40
N TRP A 44 2.43 -6.36 10.78
CA TRP A 44 2.18 -7.77 10.48
C TRP A 44 2.15 -8.66 11.72
N ALA A 45 2.86 -8.26 12.78
CA ALA A 45 2.87 -8.95 14.07
C ALA A 45 1.64 -8.65 14.94
N LEU A 46 0.75 -7.75 14.52
CA LEU A 46 -0.51 -7.54 15.24
C LEU A 46 -1.42 -8.78 15.08
N GLU A 47 -1.90 -9.29 16.22
CA GLU A 47 -2.93 -10.31 16.27
C GLU A 47 -4.30 -9.71 15.90
N LEU A 48 -4.53 -9.60 14.59
CA LEU A 48 -5.77 -9.08 14.01
C LEU A 48 -6.54 -10.19 13.31
N LYS A 49 -7.87 -10.14 13.46
CA LYS A 49 -8.78 -11.02 12.73
C LYS A 49 -8.70 -10.72 11.22
N VAL A 50 -8.73 -11.78 10.41
CA VAL A 50 -8.91 -11.68 8.97
C VAL A 50 -10.39 -11.61 8.65
N GLU A 51 -10.80 -10.61 7.89
CA GLU A 51 -12.18 -10.39 7.49
C GLU A 51 -12.27 -10.04 5.99
N PRO A 52 -13.32 -10.46 5.29
CA PRO A 52 -13.54 -10.04 3.91
C PRO A 52 -14.02 -8.58 3.87
N ILE A 53 -13.40 -7.76 3.02
CA ILE A 53 -13.78 -6.37 2.76
C ILE A 53 -14.15 -6.20 1.28
N GLU A 54 -15.20 -5.42 0.98
CA GLU A 54 -15.55 -5.16 -0.43
C GLU A 54 -14.43 -4.40 -1.11
N VAL A 55 -13.99 -4.89 -2.26
CA VAL A 55 -12.96 -4.20 -3.06
C VAL A 55 -13.43 -2.78 -3.41
N ALA A 56 -14.72 -2.61 -3.69
CA ALA A 56 -15.34 -1.32 -4.00
C ALA A 56 -15.17 -0.27 -2.90
N ASP A 57 -15.07 -0.67 -1.62
CA ASP A 57 -14.86 0.25 -0.50
C ASP A 57 -13.44 0.82 -0.45
N LEU A 58 -12.51 0.24 -1.22
CA LEU A 58 -11.08 0.54 -1.15
C LEU A 58 -10.53 1.16 -2.44
N ILE A 59 -11.19 0.97 -3.59
CA ILE A 59 -10.67 1.45 -4.89
C ILE A 59 -10.58 2.97 -5.01
N TRP A 60 -11.21 3.74 -4.13
CA TRP A 60 -11.01 5.20 -4.07
C TRP A 60 -9.55 5.58 -3.82
N LEU A 61 -8.75 4.70 -3.21
CA LEU A 61 -7.31 4.90 -3.04
C LEU A 61 -6.53 4.86 -4.36
N PHE A 62 -7.13 4.33 -5.44
CA PHE A 62 -6.47 4.21 -6.74
C PHE A 62 -6.26 5.54 -7.45
N ASP A 63 -6.88 6.62 -6.96
CA ASP A 63 -6.65 7.98 -7.42
C ASP A 63 -5.44 8.65 -6.73
N LEU A 64 -4.87 8.00 -5.71
CA LEU A 64 -3.72 8.55 -4.99
C LEU A 64 -2.40 8.13 -5.63
N PRO A 65 -1.40 9.02 -5.67
CA PRO A 65 -0.07 8.68 -6.17
C PRO A 65 0.70 7.95 -5.07
N LEU A 66 0.58 6.62 -5.03
CA LEU A 66 1.09 5.78 -3.95
C LEU A 66 2.47 5.18 -4.21
N TRP A 67 2.85 5.05 -5.48
CA TRP A 67 4.06 4.32 -5.87
C TRP A 67 5.15 5.24 -6.41
N PRO A 68 6.43 4.87 -6.22
CA PRO A 68 7.54 5.64 -6.77
C PRO A 68 7.68 5.44 -8.29
N LEU A 69 8.37 6.38 -8.94
CA LEU A 69 8.81 6.26 -10.33
C LEU A 69 10.15 6.97 -10.47
N ASN A 70 11.12 6.32 -11.11
CA ASN A 70 12.46 6.88 -11.39
C ASN A 70 13.13 7.48 -10.14
N GLY A 71 13.02 6.81 -9.00
CA GLY A 71 13.61 7.25 -7.73
C GLY A 71 12.84 8.34 -6.98
N GLU A 72 11.73 8.84 -7.53
CA GLU A 72 10.87 9.81 -6.86
C GLU A 72 9.63 9.14 -6.27
N ARG A 73 9.33 9.44 -5.00
CA ARG A 73 8.14 8.92 -4.29
C ARG A 73 6.86 9.62 -4.74
N PHE A 74 5.73 8.94 -4.55
CA PHE A 74 4.38 9.47 -4.80
C PHE A 74 4.18 9.99 -6.23
N LYS A 75 4.47 9.15 -7.24
CA LYS A 75 4.38 9.52 -8.66
C LYS A 75 3.33 8.75 -9.45
N VAL A 76 3.08 7.50 -9.08
CA VAL A 76 2.21 6.61 -9.85
C VAL A 76 0.98 6.24 -9.04
N THR A 77 -0.17 6.38 -9.66
CA THR A 77 -1.44 5.90 -9.13
C THR A 77 -1.74 4.48 -9.62
N PRO A 78 -2.46 3.66 -8.84
CA PRO A 78 -2.97 2.38 -9.33
C PRO A 78 -3.79 2.51 -10.63
N ASN A 79 -4.61 3.56 -10.77
CA ASN A 79 -5.39 3.81 -11.98
C ASN A 79 -4.49 4.03 -13.22
N GLN A 80 -3.36 4.74 -13.09
CA GLN A 80 -2.41 4.92 -14.20
C GLN A 80 -1.83 3.59 -14.69
N VAL A 81 -1.55 2.65 -13.77
CA VAL A 81 -1.07 1.31 -14.10
C VAL A 81 -2.14 0.47 -14.79
N THR A 82 -3.41 0.64 -14.41
CA THR A 82 -4.54 0.01 -15.09
C THR A 82 -4.74 0.55 -16.52
N GLU A 83 -4.67 1.86 -16.71
CA GLU A 83 -4.95 2.51 -17.98
C GLU A 83 -3.81 2.31 -19.00
N THR A 84 -2.56 2.37 -18.54
CA THR A 84 -1.37 2.32 -19.41
C THR A 84 -0.29 1.39 -18.88
N PRO A 85 -0.56 0.07 -18.74
CA PRO A 85 0.36 -0.88 -18.11
C PRO A 85 1.74 -0.93 -18.78
N MET A 86 1.80 -0.67 -20.09
CA MET A 86 3.06 -0.63 -20.84
C MET A 86 4.00 0.50 -20.44
N ASN A 87 3.48 1.59 -19.86
CA ASN A 87 4.29 2.69 -19.33
C ASN A 87 4.77 2.43 -17.90
N TYR A 88 4.18 1.42 -17.23
CA TYR A 88 4.42 1.09 -15.82
C TYR A 88 4.66 -0.41 -15.63
N ARG A 89 5.46 -1.02 -16.53
CA ARG A 89 5.64 -2.48 -16.58
C ARG A 89 6.07 -3.09 -15.25
N ASP A 90 6.98 -2.44 -14.54
CA ASP A 90 7.48 -2.96 -13.25
C ASP A 90 6.37 -3.01 -12.19
N HIS A 91 5.55 -1.95 -12.11
CA HIS A 91 4.40 -1.93 -11.20
C HIS A 91 3.34 -2.94 -11.62
N TYR A 92 3.04 -3.02 -12.92
CA TYR A 92 2.09 -3.99 -13.45
C TYR A 92 2.53 -5.44 -13.17
N GLN A 93 3.82 -5.75 -13.36
CA GLN A 93 4.37 -7.07 -13.06
C GLN A 93 4.23 -7.40 -11.57
N ARG A 94 4.58 -6.47 -10.67
CA ARG A 94 4.38 -6.64 -9.22
C ARG A 94 2.92 -6.86 -8.85
N VAL A 95 1.99 -6.17 -9.51
CA VAL A 95 0.56 -6.41 -9.34
C VAL A 95 0.22 -7.84 -9.71
N MET A 96 0.68 -8.33 -10.86
CA MET A 96 0.37 -9.69 -11.31
C MET A 96 1.04 -10.77 -10.47
N ASP A 97 2.21 -10.49 -9.91
CA ASP A 97 2.96 -11.40 -9.03
C ASP A 97 2.46 -11.38 -7.58
N ALA A 98 1.65 -10.38 -7.21
CA ALA A 98 1.15 -10.24 -5.84
C ALA A 98 0.32 -11.46 -5.42
N ASP A 99 0.69 -12.08 -4.30
CA ASP A 99 -0.02 -13.23 -3.76
C ASP A 99 -1.29 -12.79 -2.99
N LEU A 100 -2.45 -13.33 -3.39
CA LEU A 100 -3.74 -12.98 -2.80
C LEU A 100 -4.10 -13.87 -1.60
N ASP A 101 -3.27 -14.86 -1.26
CA ASP A 101 -3.43 -15.69 -0.07
C ASP A 101 -2.99 -14.96 1.21
N PHE A 102 -2.30 -13.82 1.06
CA PHE A 102 -1.93 -12.95 2.18
C PHE A 102 -2.89 -11.75 2.30
N PRO A 103 -3.49 -11.52 3.48
CA PRO A 103 -4.44 -10.42 3.68
C PRO A 103 -3.76 -9.05 3.58
N ILE A 104 -4.49 -8.06 3.07
CA ILE A 104 -4.06 -6.65 3.10
C ILE A 104 -4.22 -6.08 4.52
N HIS A 105 -3.49 -5.01 4.83
CA HIS A 105 -3.60 -4.35 6.13
C HIS A 105 -4.27 -2.99 5.98
N LEU A 106 -5.27 -2.75 6.81
CA LEU A 106 -6.09 -1.55 6.79
C LEU A 106 -6.03 -0.83 8.14
N VAL A 107 -6.42 0.43 8.13
CA VAL A 107 -6.78 1.18 9.33
C VAL A 107 -8.09 1.93 9.10
N ALA A 108 -8.95 1.97 10.11
CA ALA A 108 -10.08 2.89 10.14
C ALA A 108 -9.59 4.29 10.53
N TYR A 109 -9.62 5.24 9.60
CA TYR A 109 -9.16 6.60 9.81
C TYR A 109 -10.12 7.61 9.17
N ARG A 110 -10.54 8.62 9.95
CA ARG A 110 -11.48 9.68 9.52
C ARG A 110 -12.75 9.14 8.81
N GLY A 111 -13.29 8.02 9.30
CA GLY A 111 -14.49 7.40 8.76
C GLY A 111 -14.30 6.64 7.44
N ARG A 112 -13.05 6.37 7.02
CA ARG A 112 -12.73 5.54 5.85
C ARG A 112 -11.74 4.43 6.21
N LEU A 113 -11.76 3.35 5.43
CA LEU A 113 -10.71 2.33 5.46
C LEU A 113 -9.57 2.76 4.55
N VAL A 114 -8.36 2.81 5.12
CA VAL A 114 -7.13 3.19 4.40
C VAL A 114 -6.20 1.98 4.35
N VAL A 115 -5.66 1.67 3.18
CA VAL A 115 -4.74 0.55 2.98
C VAL A 115 -3.34 0.96 3.41
N LEU A 116 -2.84 0.34 4.48
CA LEU A 116 -1.48 0.54 5.01
C LEU A 116 -0.44 -0.34 4.31
N ASP A 117 -0.86 -1.51 3.85
CA ASP A 117 -0.02 -2.46 3.11
C ASP A 117 -0.90 -3.34 2.22
N GLY A 118 -0.39 -3.66 1.03
CA GLY A 118 -1.07 -4.54 0.07
C GLY A 118 -1.82 -3.84 -1.06
N VAL A 119 -1.49 -2.59 -1.41
CA VAL A 119 -2.11 -1.88 -2.55
C VAL A 119 -1.96 -2.66 -3.87
N HIS A 120 -0.81 -3.30 -4.12
CA HIS A 120 -0.62 -4.17 -5.29
C HIS A 120 -1.59 -5.37 -5.30
N ARG A 121 -1.81 -6.00 -4.13
CA ARG A 121 -2.78 -7.09 -3.96
C ARG A 121 -4.21 -6.62 -4.19
N LEU A 122 -4.55 -5.43 -3.69
CA LEU A 122 -5.84 -4.80 -3.94
C LEU A 122 -6.06 -4.53 -5.43
N LEU A 123 -5.06 -4.01 -6.15
CA LEU A 123 -5.17 -3.79 -7.60
C LEU A 123 -5.31 -5.11 -8.37
N LYS A 124 -4.58 -6.16 -7.98
CA LYS A 124 -4.75 -7.50 -8.57
C LYS A 124 -6.17 -8.03 -8.35
N ALA A 125 -6.70 -7.92 -7.14
CA ALA A 125 -8.07 -8.32 -6.84
C ALA A 125 -9.09 -7.55 -7.70
N HIS A 126 -8.86 -6.25 -7.93
CA HIS A 126 -9.68 -5.44 -8.83
C HIS A 126 -9.61 -5.93 -10.29
N PHE A 127 -8.40 -6.21 -10.82
CA PHE A 127 -8.25 -6.78 -12.17
C PHE A 127 -8.99 -8.12 -12.34
N LEU A 128 -8.94 -8.97 -11.32
CA LEU A 128 -9.63 -10.25 -11.29
C LEU A 128 -11.14 -10.12 -11.00
N ARG A 129 -11.66 -8.89 -10.90
CA ARG A 129 -13.06 -8.58 -10.58
C ARG A 129 -13.56 -9.28 -9.33
N ARG A 130 -12.69 -9.46 -8.33
CA ARG A 130 -13.09 -10.02 -7.04
C ARG A 130 -14.00 -9.02 -6.34
N ARG A 131 -15.11 -9.51 -5.79
CA ARG A 131 -15.99 -8.70 -4.95
C ARG A 131 -15.33 -8.37 -3.60
N TRP A 132 -14.59 -9.34 -3.05
CA TRP A 132 -14.01 -9.27 -1.72
C TRP A 132 -12.50 -9.50 -1.74
N ILE A 133 -11.80 -8.93 -0.77
CA ILE A 133 -10.40 -9.21 -0.45
C ILE A 133 -10.26 -9.46 1.05
N GLU A 134 -9.40 -10.39 1.44
CA GLU A 134 -9.09 -10.64 2.84
C GLU A 134 -8.25 -9.48 3.41
N ALA A 135 -8.66 -8.96 4.55
CA ALA A 135 -8.01 -7.84 5.19
C ALA A 135 -7.89 -8.03 6.71
N LYS A 136 -6.86 -7.42 7.28
CA LYS A 136 -6.68 -7.20 8.72
C LYS A 136 -6.81 -5.71 9.00
N THR A 137 -7.79 -5.33 9.82
CA THR A 137 -8.05 -3.92 10.12
C THR A 137 -7.55 -3.55 11.51
N ALA A 138 -6.54 -2.68 11.58
CA ALA A 138 -6.05 -2.11 12.82
C ALA A 138 -6.90 -0.92 13.26
N THR A 139 -7.04 -0.75 14.56
CA THR A 139 -7.50 0.51 15.15
C THR A 139 -6.38 1.56 15.15
N ALA A 140 -6.73 2.83 15.29
CA ALA A 140 -5.73 3.91 15.44
C ALA A 140 -4.79 3.68 16.63
N ALA A 141 -5.29 3.12 17.74
CA ALA A 141 -4.48 2.79 18.91
C ALA A 141 -3.49 1.65 18.62
N GLN A 142 -3.92 0.60 17.91
CA GLN A 142 -3.01 -0.49 17.50
C GLN A 142 -1.95 -0.01 16.52
N LEU A 143 -2.30 0.89 15.59
CA LEU A 143 -1.33 1.46 14.65
C LEU A 143 -0.22 2.26 15.37
N GLN A 144 -0.54 2.93 16.48
CA GLN A 144 0.47 3.64 17.29
C GLN A 144 1.54 2.70 17.85
N LEU A 145 1.19 1.45 18.15
CA LEU A 145 2.14 0.42 18.61
C LEU A 145 3.13 0.02 17.51
N CYS A 146 2.80 0.30 16.24
CA CYS A 146 3.65 -0.01 15.10
C CYS A 146 4.68 1.08 14.78
N THR A 147 4.74 2.15 15.57
CA THR A 147 5.72 3.25 15.41
C THR A 147 7.04 2.97 16.18
N GLY A 148 8.05 3.81 15.97
CA GLY A 148 9.33 3.74 16.69
C GLY A 148 10.33 2.67 16.17
N PRO A 149 11.51 2.56 16.82
CA PRO A 149 12.54 1.57 16.48
C PRO A 149 12.06 0.13 16.67
#